data_AF-A0A439JW21-F1
#
_entry.id   AF-A0A439JW21-F1
#
_cell.length_a   1.000
_cell.length_b   1.000
_cell.length_c   1.000
_cell.angle_alpha   90.00
_cell.angle_beta   90.00
_cell.angle_gamma   90.00
#
_symmetry.space_group_name_H-M   'P 1'
#
loop_
_entity.id
_entity.type
_entity.pdbx_description
1 polymer ?
#
loop_
_entity_poly.entity_id
_entity_poly.type
_entity_poly.pdbx_seq_one_letter_code
_entity_poly.pdbx_strand_id
1 'polypeptide(L)'
;MTSIGTTDKPFRIEKRQVYEAYKAVKANQGAAGVDGQTLEMFEKDLAGNLYKVWNRMSSGTYFPPPVRAVSIPKKSGGERVLGVPTVSDRIAQMVIKQMIEPDLDSLFLPDSYGYR
;
A
#
# COMPACT_ATOMS: atom_id res chain seq x y z
N MET A 1 -4.99 17.96 -28.11
CA MET A 1 -5.76 16.70 -28.21
C MET A 1 -5.22 15.72 -27.19
N THR A 2 -5.70 15.80 -25.95
CA THR A 2 -5.28 14.92 -24.87
C THR A 2 -6.20 13.71 -24.88
N SER A 3 -5.66 12.57 -25.30
CA SER A 3 -6.33 11.28 -25.28
C SER A 3 -6.93 11.00 -23.91
N ILE A 4 -8.26 11.06 -23.80
CA ILE A 4 -9.01 10.55 -22.66
C ILE A 4 -8.99 9.03 -22.82
N GLY A 5 -7.99 8.38 -22.22
CA GLY A 5 -8.01 6.94 -22.04
C GLY A 5 -9.08 6.58 -21.03
N THR A 6 -10.33 6.46 -21.49
CA THR A 6 -11.45 5.95 -20.69
C THR A 6 -11.19 4.49 -20.33
N THR A 7 -10.54 4.26 -19.19
CA THR A 7 -10.87 3.07 -18.42
C THR A 7 -12.23 3.35 -17.79
N ASP A 8 -13.22 2.51 -18.07
CA ASP A 8 -14.60 2.57 -17.54
C ASP A 8 -14.63 2.20 -16.03
N LYS A 9 -13.67 2.73 -15.29
CA LYS A 9 -13.39 2.40 -13.90
C LYS A 9 -13.88 3.54 -13.00
N PRO A 10 -14.61 3.25 -11.91
CA PRO A 10 -15.14 4.27 -11.01
C PRO A 10 -14.05 5.09 -10.32
N PHE A 11 -12.85 4.52 -10.10
CA PHE A 11 -11.73 5.22 -9.47
C PHE A 11 -10.59 5.45 -10.46
N ARG A 12 -10.15 6.71 -10.58
CA ARG A 12 -9.01 7.13 -11.41
C ARG A 12 -7.70 6.76 -10.72
N ILE A 13 -7.29 5.50 -10.89
CA ILE A 13 -6.02 4.98 -10.41
C ILE A 13 -5.27 4.43 -11.63
N GLU A 14 -4.13 5.02 -11.94
CA GLU A 14 -3.28 4.60 -13.05
C GLU A 14 -2.42 3.41 -12.66
N LYS A 15 -2.15 2.50 -13.60
CA LYS A 15 -1.21 1.37 -13.38
C LYS A 15 0.16 1.85 -12.92
N ARG A 16 0.61 2.99 -13.43
CA ARG A 16 1.87 3.63 -13.03
C ARG A 16 1.89 3.97 -11.54
N GLN A 17 0.80 4.50 -10.98
CA GLN A 17 0.72 4.82 -9.54
C GLN A 17 0.90 3.56 -8.69
N VAL A 18 0.28 2.45 -9.07
CA VAL A 18 0.43 1.16 -8.39
C VAL A 18 1.87 0.64 -8.46
N TYR A 19 2.55 0.83 -9.59
CA TYR A 19 3.96 0.45 -9.74
C TYR A 19 4.90 1.33 -8.90
N GLU A 20 4.68 2.65 -8.85
CA GLU A 20 5.45 3.56 -8.00
C GLU A 20 5.26 3.24 -6.50
N ALA A 21 4.02 2.96 -6.10
CA ALA A 21 3.71 2.51 -4.75
C ALA A 21 4.42 1.19 -4.39
N TYR A 22 4.45 0.23 -5.32
CA TYR A 22 5.23 -1.01 -5.14
C TYR A 22 6.72 -0.75 -4.92
N LYS A 23 7.35 0.13 -5.69
CA LYS A 23 8.77 0.47 -5.49
C LYS A 23 9.02 1.04 -4.09
N ALA A 24 8.14 1.91 -3.62
CA ALA A 24 8.23 2.47 -2.27
C ALA A 24 8.05 1.38 -1.19
N VAL A 25 7.08 0.46 -1.35
CA VAL A 25 6.90 -0.68 -0.43
C VAL A 25 8.11 -1.61 -0.43
N LYS A 26 8.68 -1.90 -1.60
CA LYS A 26 9.88 -2.74 -1.73
C LYS A 26 11.07 -2.12 -1.00
N ALA A 27 11.26 -0.82 -1.11
CA ALA A 27 12.34 -0.11 -0.41
C ALA A 27 12.20 -0.20 1.12
N ASN A 28 10.96 -0.21 1.64
CA ASN A 28 10.68 -0.35 3.07
C ASN A 28 10.79 -1.80 3.59
N GLN A 29 10.92 -2.79 2.69
CA GLN A 29 10.94 -4.21 3.01
C GLN A 29 9.73 -4.62 3.87
N GLY A 30 9.89 -5.61 4.75
CA GLY A 30 8.90 -5.99 5.75
C GLY A 30 8.39 -7.42 5.59
N ALA A 31 7.89 -7.95 6.70
CA ALA A 31 7.43 -9.33 6.77
C ALA A 31 6.15 -9.58 5.94
N ALA A 32 5.88 -10.85 5.66
CA ALA A 32 4.64 -11.27 5.02
C ALA A 32 3.41 -10.95 5.90
N GLY A 33 2.26 -10.73 5.25
CA GLY A 33 0.98 -10.54 5.92
C GLY A 33 0.35 -11.87 6.35
N VAL A 34 -0.97 -11.86 6.53
CA VAL A 34 -1.75 -13.06 6.93
C VAL A 34 -1.75 -14.15 5.86
N ASP A 35 -1.54 -13.76 4.60
CA ASP A 35 -1.45 -14.66 3.44
C ASP A 35 -0.09 -15.36 3.27
N GLY A 36 0.89 -15.02 4.12
CA GLY A 36 2.23 -15.61 4.06
C GLY A 36 3.06 -15.21 2.83
N GLN A 37 2.54 -14.34 1.95
CA GLN A 37 3.24 -13.93 0.73
C GLN A 37 4.34 -12.92 1.07
N THR A 38 5.60 -13.28 0.80
CA THR A 38 6.74 -12.36 0.90
C THR A 38 6.87 -11.49 -0.35
N LEU A 39 7.71 -10.45 -0.29
CA LEU A 39 8.03 -9.63 -1.48
C LEU A 39 8.63 -10.48 -2.60
N GLU A 40 9.54 -11.40 -2.26
CA GLU A 40 10.17 -12.29 -3.23
C GLU A 40 9.14 -13.20 -3.92
N MET A 41 8.15 -13.69 -3.17
CA MET A 41 7.06 -14.48 -3.74
C MET A 41 6.12 -13.64 -4.60
N PHE A 42 5.82 -12.41 -4.18
CA PHE A 42 5.01 -11.47 -4.95
C PHE A 42 5.66 -11.12 -6.30
N GLU A 43 6.99 -10.97 -6.31
CA GLU A 43 7.77 -10.59 -7.48
C GLU A 43 7.88 -11.69 -8.55
N LYS A 44 7.61 -12.96 -8.20
CA LYS A 44 7.59 -14.07 -9.18
C LYS A 44 6.60 -13.86 -10.32
N ASP A 45 5.48 -13.18 -10.05
CA ASP A 45 4.52 -12.70 -11.05
C ASP A 45 4.20 -11.23 -10.77
N LEU A 46 5.24 -10.38 -10.85
CA LEU A 46 5.09 -8.97 -10.52
C LEU A 46 3.99 -8.29 -11.36
N ALA A 47 4.00 -8.50 -12.67
CA ALA A 47 3.05 -7.87 -13.57
C ALA A 47 1.60 -8.31 -13.29
N GLY A 48 1.36 -9.61 -13.12
CA GLY A 48 0.03 -10.14 -12.80
C GLY A 48 -0.46 -9.72 -11.43
N ASN A 49 0.42 -9.70 -10.42
CA ASN A 49 0.05 -9.28 -9.07
C ASN A 49 -0.25 -7.77 -9.00
N LEU A 50 0.56 -6.92 -9.63
CA LEU A 50 0.26 -5.48 -9.72
C LEU A 50 -1.03 -5.22 -10.51
N TYR A 51 -1.28 -5.98 -11.57
CA TYR A 51 -2.54 -5.88 -12.31
C TYR A 51 -3.75 -6.21 -11.42
N LYS A 52 -3.69 -7.26 -10.60
CA LYS A 52 -4.77 -7.62 -9.67
C LYS A 52 -5.05 -6.49 -8.67
N VAL A 53 -4.00 -5.89 -8.10
CA VAL A 53 -4.11 -4.75 -7.18
C VAL A 53 -4.76 -3.57 -7.88
N TRP A 54 -4.20 -3.13 -9.01
CA TRP A 54 -4.74 -2.03 -9.81
C TRP A 54 -6.19 -2.26 -10.21
N ASN A 55 -6.51 -3.43 -10.73
CA ASN A 55 -7.83 -3.74 -11.26
C ASN A 55 -8.90 -3.64 -10.17
N ARG A 56 -8.62 -4.18 -8.98
CA ARG A 56 -9.54 -4.17 -7.83
C ARG A 56 -9.68 -2.77 -7.23
N MET A 57 -8.58 -2.03 -7.08
CA MET A 57 -8.63 -0.66 -6.56
C MET A 57 -9.41 0.26 -7.51
N SER A 58 -9.08 0.23 -8.81
CA SER A 58 -9.74 1.07 -9.82
C SER A 58 -11.23 0.72 -9.99
N SER A 59 -11.64 -0.55 -9.80
CA SER A 59 -13.05 -0.94 -9.87
C SER A 59 -13.85 -0.78 -8.58
N GLY A 60 -13.22 -0.40 -7.46
CA GLY A 60 -13.92 -0.35 -6.17
C GLY A 60 -14.21 -1.70 -5.54
N THR A 61 -13.59 -2.77 -6.04
CA THR A 61 -13.80 -4.14 -5.54
C THR A 61 -12.63 -4.62 -4.68
N TYR A 62 -11.72 -3.71 -4.33
CA TYR A 62 -10.63 -4.00 -3.40
C TYR A 62 -11.19 -4.20 -1.99
N PHE A 63 -11.06 -5.41 -1.48
CA PHE A 63 -11.41 -5.75 -0.10
C PHE A 63 -10.13 -6.22 0.62
N PRO A 64 -9.62 -5.45 1.60
CA PRO A 64 -8.37 -5.78 2.27
C PRO A 64 -8.56 -7.00 3.19
N PRO A 65 -7.65 -8.00 3.18
CA PRO A 65 -7.60 -9.01 4.23
C PRO A 65 -7.25 -8.40 5.60
N PRO A 66 -7.49 -9.15 6.70
CA PRO A 66 -7.06 -8.72 8.02
C PRO A 66 -5.52 -8.62 8.12
N VAL A 67 -5.04 -7.71 8.95
CA VAL A 67 -3.60 -7.61 9.26
C VAL A 67 -3.15 -8.78 10.15
N ARG A 68 -1.91 -9.24 9.95
CA ARG A 68 -1.31 -10.29 10.80
C ARG A 68 -0.76 -9.70 12.08
N ALA A 69 -1.21 -10.22 13.23
CA ALA A 69 -0.66 -9.84 14.53
C ALA A 69 0.74 -10.45 14.73
N VAL A 70 1.70 -9.63 15.13
CA VAL A 70 3.07 -10.04 15.45
C VAL A 70 3.49 -9.40 16.78
N SER A 71 3.68 -10.20 17.82
CA SER A 71 4.25 -9.73 19.08
C SER A 71 5.76 -9.51 18.95
N ILE A 72 6.22 -8.33 19.35
CA ILE A 72 7.64 -8.02 19.53
C ILE A 72 7.91 -7.52 20.95
N PRO A 73 9.06 -7.82 21.55
CA PRO A 73 9.41 -7.32 22.88
C PRO A 73 9.62 -5.81 22.87
N LYS A 74 9.14 -5.12 23.91
CA LYS A 74 9.47 -3.71 24.16
C LYS A 74 10.81 -3.62 24.90
N LYS A 75 11.56 -2.55 24.64
CA LYS A 75 12.81 -2.25 25.37
C LYS A 75 12.58 -2.08 26.88
N SER A 76 11.41 -1.58 27.28
CA SER A 76 11.03 -1.32 28.68
C SER A 76 10.37 -2.51 29.38
N GLY A 77 10.31 -3.69 28.74
CA GLY A 77 9.54 -4.83 29.22
C GLY A 77 8.11 -4.89 28.66
N GLY A 78 7.57 -6.11 28.59
CA GLY A 78 6.28 -6.41 27.97
C GLY A 78 6.34 -6.54 26.44
N GLU A 79 5.17 -6.74 25.82
CA GLU A 79 5.04 -6.93 24.37
C GLU A 79 4.37 -5.74 23.68
N ARG A 80 4.72 -5.54 22.41
CA ARG A 80 4.02 -4.69 21.44
C ARG A 80 3.52 -5.59 20.32
N VAL A 81 2.20 -5.61 20.11
CA VAL A 81 1.60 -6.27 18.95
C VAL A 81 1.65 -5.32 17.76
N LEU A 82 2.26 -5.76 16.67
CA LEU A 82 2.25 -5.09 15.37
C LEU A 82 1.18 -5.72 14.48
N GLY A 83 0.49 -4.89 13.69
CA GLY A 83 -0.36 -5.35 12.60
C GLY A 83 0.41 -5.28 11.29
N VAL A 84 0.71 -6.42 10.67
CA VAL A 84 1.44 -6.52 9.41
C VAL A 84 0.45 -6.78 8.26
N PRO A 85 0.19 -5.80 7.36
CA PRO A 85 -0.66 -6.02 6.19
C PRO A 85 0.01 -6.94 5.16
N THR A 86 -0.78 -7.47 4.23
CA THR A 86 -0.25 -8.22 3.06
C THR A 86 0.57 -7.30 2.15
N VAL A 87 1.42 -7.87 1.28
CA VAL A 87 2.16 -7.07 0.29
C VAL A 87 1.20 -6.27 -0.59
N SER A 88 0.12 -6.90 -1.04
CA SER A 88 -0.95 -6.25 -1.82
C SER A 88 -1.56 -5.06 -1.08
N ASP A 89 -1.87 -5.22 0.21
CA ASP A 89 -2.45 -4.13 1.01
C ASP A 89 -1.46 -3.00 1.25
N ARG A 90 -0.19 -3.31 1.50
CA ARG A 90 0.82 -2.25 1.66
C ARG A 90 0.95 -1.43 0.39
N ILE A 91 0.88 -2.06 -0.78
CA ILE A 91 0.88 -1.38 -2.07
C ILE A 91 -0.39 -0.52 -2.21
N ALA A 92 -1.57 -1.08 -1.92
CA ALA A 92 -2.82 -0.34 -2.00
C ALA A 92 -2.86 0.87 -1.05
N GLN A 93 -2.42 0.70 0.19
CA GLN A 93 -2.29 1.78 1.17
C GLN A 93 -1.29 2.85 0.70
N MET A 94 -0.16 2.44 0.11
CA MET A 94 0.84 3.36 -0.42
C MET A 94 0.33 4.14 -1.63
N VAL A 95 -0.48 3.55 -2.50
CA VAL A 95 -1.15 4.28 -3.60
C VAL A 95 -2.01 5.40 -3.03
N ILE A 96 -2.87 5.08 -2.06
CA ILE A 96 -3.74 6.09 -1.45
C ILE A 96 -2.92 7.16 -0.74
N LYS A 97 -1.90 6.76 0.04
CA LYS A 97 -0.97 7.67 0.71
C LYS A 97 -0.38 8.67 -0.28
N GLN A 98 0.24 8.19 -1.36
CA GLN A 98 0.87 9.06 -2.37
C GLN A 98 -0.12 9.99 -3.08
N MET A 99 -1.39 9.61 -3.17
CA MET A 99 -2.43 10.45 -3.77
C MET A 99 -2.91 11.56 -2.83
N ILE A 100 -3.05 11.28 -1.54
CA ILE A 100 -3.67 12.22 -0.58
C ILE A 100 -2.64 13.06 0.19
N GLU A 101 -1.42 12.55 0.39
CA GLU A 101 -0.40 13.19 1.22
C GLU A 101 0.01 14.58 0.72
N PRO A 102 0.20 14.84 -0.60
CA PRO A 102 0.55 16.18 -1.07
C PRO A 102 -0.48 17.26 -0.70
N ASP A 103 -1.77 16.91 -0.75
CA ASP A 103 -2.85 17.82 -0.38
C ASP A 103 -2.96 17.93 1.15
N LEU A 104 -2.87 16.80 1.85
CA LEU A 104 -3.03 16.73 3.30
C LEU A 104 -1.89 17.42 4.05
N ASP A 105 -0.65 17.30 3.57
CA ASP A 105 0.52 17.82 4.28
C ASP A 105 0.50 19.35 4.40
N SER A 106 -0.10 20.03 3.42
CA SER A 106 -0.31 21.48 3.43
C SER A 106 -1.28 21.96 4.52
N LEU A 107 -2.12 21.06 5.06
CA LEU A 107 -3.14 21.37 6.06
C LEU A 107 -2.63 21.19 7.49
N PHE A 108 -1.51 20.50 7.69
CA PHE A 108 -0.97 20.26 9.02
C PHE A 108 -0.28 21.51 9.59
N LEU A 109 -0.35 21.65 10.91
CA LEU A 109 0.34 22.73 11.63
C LEU A 109 1.87 22.64 11.46
N PRO A 110 2.60 23.77 11.48
CA PRO A 110 4.06 23.77 11.37
C PRO A 110 4.80 22.97 12.45
N ASP A 111 4.18 22.75 13.60
CA ASP A 111 4.69 22.03 14.77
C ASP A 111 4.18 20.58 14.88
N SER A 112 3.54 20.07 13.83
CA SER A 112 3.26 18.64 13.69
C SER A 112 4.45 17.92 13.03
N TYR A 113 5.05 16.94 13.71
CA TYR A 113 6.26 16.23 13.24
C TYR A 113 6.09 14.72 13.03
N GLY A 114 5.03 14.12 13.57
CA GLY A 114 4.86 12.67 13.54
C GLY A 114 4.44 12.18 12.16
N TYR A 115 5.24 11.31 11.55
CA TYR A 115 4.92 10.62 10.29
C TYR A 115 4.65 11.54 9.08
N ARG A 116 5.24 12.73 9.09
CA ARG A 116 5.27 13.67 7.96
C ARG A 116 6.60 13.56 7.20
#